data_AF-A0A7V3BGI8-F1
#
_entry.id   AF-A0A7V3BGI8-F1
#
_cell.length_a   1.000
_cell.length_b   1.000
_cell.length_c   1.000
_cell.angle_alpha   90.00
_cell.angle_beta   90.00
_cell.angle_gamma   90.00
#
_symmetry.space_group_name_H-M   'P 1'
#
loop_
_entity.id
_entity.type
_entity.pdbx_description
1 polymer ?
#
loop_
_entity_poly.entity_id
_entity_poly.type
_entity_poly.pdbx_seq_one_letter_code
_entity_poly.pdbx_strand_id
1 'polypeptide(L)' 'MSDRVEMAIVALVMAAAGLILVAPVLGRSGAPAWADIVMLLAVGAGISAFVLVAIFTFRAARRHGQGGRRGES' A
#
# COMPACT_ATOMS: atom_id res chain seq x y z
N MET A 1 -1.31 -7.84 -17.04
CA MET A 1 -1.47 -6.42 -16.61
C MET A 1 -1.69 -6.34 -15.11
N SER A 2 -2.46 -7.27 -14.51
CA SER A 2 -2.55 -7.47 -13.07
C SER A 2 -1.19 -7.72 -12.41
N ASP A 3 -0.29 -8.49 -13.03
CA ASP A 3 1.02 -8.84 -12.45
C ASP A 3 1.94 -7.62 -12.25
N ARG A 4 1.89 -6.65 -13.18
CA ARG A 4 2.66 -5.40 -13.04
C ARG A 4 2.12 -4.53 -11.90
N VAL A 5 0.81 -4.53 -11.69
CA VAL A 5 0.18 -3.78 -10.60
C VAL A 5 0.49 -4.45 -9.26
N GLU A 6 0.44 -5.78 -9.21
CA GLU A 6 0.80 -6.55 -8.02
C GLU A 6 2.27 -6.33 -7.64
N MET A 7 3.20 -6.43 -8.59
CA MET A 7 4.61 -6.10 -8.35
C MET A 7 4.80 -4.65 -7.90
N ALA A 8 4.04 -3.69 -8.45
CA ALA A 8 4.11 -2.30 -8.04
C ALA A 8 3.63 -2.11 -6.59
N ILE A 9 2.53 -2.75 -6.18
CA ILE A 9 2.03 -2.71 -4.79
C ILE A 9 3.05 -3.35 -3.85
N VAL A 10 3.60 -4.52 -4.19
CA VAL A 10 4.62 -5.20 -3.39
C VAL A 10 5.87 -4.33 -3.26
N ALA A 11 6.36 -3.74 -4.34
CA ALA A 11 7.51 -2.84 -4.30
C ALA A 11 7.26 -1.62 -3.41
N LEU A 12 6.05 -1.04 -3.48
CA LEU A 12 5.66 0.11 -2.67
C LEU A 12 5.59 -0.24 -1.16
N VAL A 13 5.08 -1.42 -0.84
CA VAL A 13 5.05 -1.95 0.53
C VAL A 13 6.46 -2.24 1.05
N MET A 14 7.32 -2.87 0.24
CA MET A 14 8.71 -3.15 0.61
C MET A 14 9.51 -1.85 0.82
N ALA A 15 9.29 -0.85 -0.03
CA ALA A 15 9.89 0.47 0.14
C ALA A 15 9.41 1.16 1.44
N ALA A 16 8.10 1.12 1.73
CA ALA A 16 7.56 1.65 2.98
C ALA A 16 8.14 0.94 4.21
N ALA A 17 8.23 -0.39 4.19
CA ALA A 17 8.83 -1.18 5.27
C ALA A 17 10.31 -0.81 5.47
N GLY A 18 11.08 -0.65 4.38
CA GLY A 18 12.46 -0.19 4.43
C GLY A 18 12.58 1.19 5.08
N LEU A 19 11.73 2.14 4.71
CA LEU A 19 11.72 3.49 5.29
C LEU A 19 11.39 3.48 6.78
N ILE A 20 10.42 2.66 7.23
CA ILE A 20 10.07 2.49 8.65
C ILE A 20 11.26 1.97 9.46
N LEU A 21 12.04 1.04 8.91
CA LEU A 21 13.23 0.50 9.57
C LEU A 21 14.38 1.51 9.64
N VAL A 22 14.50 2.39 8.65
CA VAL A 22 15.55 3.42 8.56
C VAL A 22 15.25 4.65 9.43
N ALA A 23 13.98 5.01 9.63
CA ALA A 23 13.56 6.15 10.44
C ALA A 23 14.18 6.19 11.87
N PRO A 24 14.15 5.11 12.69
CA PRO A 24 14.76 5.12 14.02
C PRO A 24 16.30 5.18 13.98
N VAL A 25 16.94 4.75 12.89
CA VAL A 25 18.40 4.88 12.72
C VAL A 25 18.78 6.35 12.52
N LEU A 26 18.02 7.08 11.70
CA LEU A 26 18.19 8.53 11.52
C LEU A 26 17.85 9.34 12.77
N GLY A 27 16.84 8.91 13.53
CA GLY A 27 16.49 9.55 14.81
C GLY A 27 17.64 9.47 15.83
N ARG A 28 18.38 8.34 15.85
CA ARG A 28 19.55 8.17 16.73
C ARG A 28 20.79 8.90 16.24
N SER A 29 20.90 9.24 14.95
CA SER A 29 22.06 9.96 14.39
C SER A 29 22.03 11.47 14.63
N GLY A 30 21.09 11.98 15.43
CA GLY A 30 20.97 13.42 15.74
C GLY A 30 20.31 14.25 14.64
N ALA A 31 19.59 13.62 13.71
CA ALA A 31 18.94 14.25 12.57
C ALA A 31 17.39 14.09 12.62
N PRO A 32 16.71 14.64 13.65
CA PRO A 32 15.29 14.39 13.90
C PRO A 32 14.38 14.86 12.75
N ALA A 33 14.68 16.00 12.12
CA ALA A 33 13.91 16.51 10.98
C ALA A 33 13.92 15.54 9.78
N TRP A 34 15.02 14.84 9.54
CA TRP A 34 15.11 13.86 8.46
C TRP A 34 14.37 12.57 8.80
N ALA A 35 14.37 12.15 10.07
CA ALA A 35 13.58 11.02 10.54
C ALA A 35 12.07 11.28 10.35
N ASP A 36 11.60 12.49 10.63
CA ASP A 36 10.20 12.89 10.42
C ASP A 36 9.81 12.87 8.94
N ILE A 37 10.67 13.38 8.05
CA ILE A 37 10.42 13.34 6.59
C ILE A 37 10.33 11.89 6.09
N VAL A 38 11.26 11.03 6.52
CA VAL A 38 11.25 9.59 6.16
C VAL A 38 10.00 8.90 6.69
N MET A 39 9.58 9.23 7.91
CA MET A 39 8.36 8.69 8.50
C MET A 39 7.10 9.16 7.76
N LEU A 40 7.05 10.44 7.38
CA LEU A 40 5.94 11.01 6.59
C LEU A 40 5.83 10.32 5.22
N LEU A 41 6.97 10.08 4.55
CA LEU A 41 7.03 9.35 3.28
C LEU A 41 6.57 7.90 3.45
N ALA A 42 7.00 7.22 4.52
CA ALA A 42 6.60 5.84 4.80
C ALA A 42 5.08 5.74 5.04
N VAL A 43 4.51 6.67 5.79
CA VAL A 43 3.06 6.76 6.04
C VAL A 43 2.32 7.02 4.73
N GLY A 44 2.77 7.98 3.92
CA GLY A 44 2.17 8.30 2.62
C GLY A 44 2.18 7.10 1.66
N ALA A 45 3.29 6.35 1.61
CA ALA A 45 3.40 5.14 0.83
C ALA A 45 2.46 4.04 1.34
N GLY A 46 2.39 3.84 2.67
CA GLY A 46 1.49 2.88 3.30
C GLY A 46 0.01 3.17 3.01
N ILE A 47 -0.43 4.43 3.15
CA ILE A 47 -1.80 4.86 2.83
C ILE A 47 -2.10 4.61 1.35
N SER A 48 -1.18 5.00 0.47
CA SER A 48 -1.35 4.83 -0.99
C SER A 48 -1.48 3.36 -1.38
N ALA A 49 -0.65 2.48 -0.81
CA ALA A 49 -0.76 1.04 -1.00
C ALA A 49 -2.12 0.49 -0.53
N PHE A 50 -2.58 0.93 0.65
CA PHE A 50 -3.85 0.49 1.22
C PHE A 50 -5.05 0.93 0.36
N VAL A 51 -5.05 2.17 -0.13
CA VAL A 51 -6.08 2.70 -1.03
C VAL A 51 -6.12 1.91 -2.35
N LEU A 52 -4.96 1.62 -2.95
CA LEU A 52 -4.89 0.81 -4.17
C LEU A 52 -5.48 -0.57 -3.93
N VAL A 53 -5.06 -1.26 -2.86
CA VAL A 53 -5.60 -2.58 -2.48
C VAL A 53 -7.12 -2.51 -2.27
N ALA A 54 -7.62 -1.51 -1.54
CA ALA A 54 -9.04 -1.34 -1.29
C ALA A 54 -9.84 -1.16 -2.59
N ILE A 55 -9.36 -0.33 -3.52
CA ILE A 55 -10.00 -0.13 -4.83
C ILE A 55 -10.05 -1.44 -5.62
N PHE A 56 -8.94 -2.20 -5.65
CA PHE A 56 -8.90 -3.49 -6.36
C PHE A 56 -9.86 -4.50 -5.76
N THR A 57 -9.89 -4.62 -4.43
CA THR A 57 -10.81 -5.50 -3.72
C THR A 57 -12.26 -5.10 -3.97
N PHE A 58 -12.60 -3.81 -3.89
CA PHE A 58 -13.95 -3.32 -4.20
C PHE A 58 -14.35 -3.59 -5.65
N ARG A 59 -13.41 -3.41 -6.58
CA ARG A 59 -13.65 -3.67 -8.01
C ARG A 59 -13.86 -5.15 -8.28
N ALA A 60 -13.12 -6.03 -7.60
CA ALA A 60 -13.30 -7.47 -7.68
C ALA A 60 -14.65 -7.91 -7.09
N ALA A 61 -15.02 -7.38 -5.91
CA ALA A 61 -16.29 -7.65 -5.26
C ALA A 61 -17.49 -7.22 -6.12
N ARG A 62 -17.41 -6.06 -6.79
CA ARG A 62 -18.48 -5.59 -7.71
C ARG A 62 -18.67 -6.49 -8.93
N ARG A 63 -17.62 -7.19 -9.40
CA ARG A 63 -17.74 -8.14 -10.52
C ARG A 63 -18.46 -9.43 -10.12
N HIS A 64 -18.25 -9.92 -8.90
CA HIS A 64 -18.93 -11.12 -8.41
C HIS A 64 -20.37 -10.85 -7.95
N GLY A 65 -20.70 -9.62 -7.53
CA GLY A 65 -22.07 -9.24 -7.17
C GLY A 65 -23.09 -9.22 -8.32
N GLN A 66 -22.65 -9.22 -9.58
CA GLN A 66 -23.56 -9.21 -10.75
C GLN A 66 -23.79 -10.61 -11.36
N GLY A 67 -22.99 -11.62 -11.01
CA GLY A 67 -23.14 -12.99 -11.51
C GLY A 67 -24.13 -13.86 -10.73
N GLY A 68 -24.50 -13.46 -9.50
CA GLY A 68 -25.31 -14.28 -8.60
C GLY A 68 -26.83 -14.24 -8.82
N ARG A 69 -27.36 -13.38 -9.71
CA ARG A 69 -28.82 -13.22 -9.93
C ARG A 69 -29.38 -13.96 -11.15
N ARG A 70 -28.57 -14.75 -11.86
CA ARG A 70 -29.01 -15.51 -13.05
C ARG A 70 -29.08 -17.03 -12.84
N GLY A 71 -28.88 -17.52 -11.61
CA GLY A 71 -28.85 -18.95 -11.28
C GLY A 71 -29.96 -19.44 -10.34
N GLU A 72 -30.86 -18.57 -9.90
CA GLU A 72 -32.06 -18.94 -9.13
C GLU A 72 -33.28 -18.81 -10.05
N SER A 73 -33.50 -19.81 -10.91
CA SER A 73 -34.74 -20.02 -11.66
C SER A 73 -34.92 -21.51 -11.92
#